data_AF-A0A1V5LE20-F1
#
_entry.id   AF-A0A1V5LE20-F1
#
_cell.length_a   1.000
_cell.length_b   1.000
_cell.length_c   1.000
_cell.angle_alpha   90.00
_cell.angle_beta   90.00
_cell.angle_gamma   90.00
#
_symmetry.space_group_name_H-M   'P 1'
#
loop_
_entity.id
_entity.type
_entity.pdbx_description
1 polymer ?
#
loop_
_entity_poly.entity_id
_entity_poly.type
_entity_poly.pdbx_seq_one_letter_code
_entity_poly.pdbx_strand_id
1 'polypeptide(L)'
;MSLLFFPRDLRVQLGVFGPQKLNAAFALGGDALAIRTIRDLTGLKIDHYAKVDFQAFQALVDHFGGIYVDVDRRYYDEGDVLLPIDLEPGYQRLDGDAALRYVRTRHDQYHDWARIQRQQRFLRAVKEQVVSWDMAFRLPGAVSTLMDYLTTDMGAADALKLAWWAARLDFGRIKQVTLAGNDRMIDGIAYVLSNETQVRDAVNALLTPPEPPSPPSEAHVGDLPPRDTLLDLSGVVVEIIEAGAGQEAVAATARFLADHGASVSLGAATKEVRTQSAVLFSAQMERSLADEAALVSLATAVPRLVEDAKLRRVVLLAGTDLVPPDPQATLEELEQARWSFLASESGFTPAAPSWVPPRFTFAGSRVYYVASGSGDKLTVRITYKKRGEEQYCGLTCTRLTDAPAATSGRRVTIDGRLFTIVGPARNPERVWWRDGGLVYWVTNTLASALTEEELLGIAASCHTGA
;
A
#
# COMPACT_ATOMS: atom_id res chain seq x y z
N MET A 1 6.52 11.15 21.12
CA MET A 1 7.44 11.96 20.29
C MET A 1 6.59 12.82 19.36
N SER A 2 7.04 14.03 19.03
CA SER A 2 6.38 14.90 18.07
C SER A 2 7.31 15.18 16.89
N LEU A 3 6.76 15.30 15.68
CA LEU A 3 7.48 15.65 14.45
C LEU A 3 6.82 16.88 13.84
N LEU A 4 7.61 17.90 13.49
CA LEU A 4 7.15 19.09 12.79
C LEU A 4 7.65 19.08 11.33
N PHE A 5 6.71 19.09 10.39
CA PHE A 5 6.98 19.14 8.96
C PHE A 5 6.84 20.56 8.44
N PHE A 6 7.85 21.01 7.67
CA PHE A 6 7.84 22.30 7.00
C PHE A 6 7.59 22.11 5.50
N PRO A 7 6.61 22.80 4.90
CA PRO A 7 6.42 22.78 3.46
C PRO A 7 7.66 23.31 2.73
N ARG A 8 8.13 22.62 1.69
CA ARG A 8 9.30 23.05 0.89
C ARG A 8 9.09 24.43 0.26
N ASP A 9 7.84 24.72 -0.13
CA ASP A 9 7.40 25.91 -0.84
C ASP A 9 7.01 27.03 0.12
N LEU A 10 7.22 26.83 1.43
CA LEU A 10 7.00 27.85 2.46
C LEU A 10 7.81 29.10 2.14
N ARG A 11 7.16 30.25 2.06
CA ARG A 11 7.82 31.53 1.85
C ARG A 11 8.47 32.00 3.14
N VAL A 12 9.79 32.18 3.11
CA VAL A 12 10.61 32.58 4.25
C VAL A 12 11.56 33.69 3.85
N GLN A 13 11.99 34.48 4.83
CA GLN A 13 13.01 35.50 4.61
C GLN A 13 14.41 34.87 4.69
N LEU A 14 15.20 35.00 3.62
CA LEU A 14 16.55 34.44 3.53
C LEU A 14 17.63 35.53 3.57
N GLY A 15 17.62 36.39 4.59
CA GLY A 15 18.61 37.45 4.77
C GLY A 15 18.79 38.30 3.50
N VAL A 16 20.01 38.33 2.96
CA VAL A 16 20.39 39.08 1.75
C VAL A 16 19.70 38.59 0.47
N PHE A 17 19.18 37.36 0.45
CA PHE A 17 18.50 36.78 -0.73
C PHE A 17 17.01 37.15 -0.81
N GLY A 18 16.50 37.90 0.17
CA GLY A 18 15.11 38.33 0.20
C GLY A 18 14.14 37.19 0.53
N PRO A 19 12.84 37.38 0.25
CA PRO A 19 11.84 36.35 0.43
C PRO A 19 11.94 35.28 -0.65
N GLN A 20 12.08 34.02 -0.25
CA GLN A 20 12.25 32.87 -1.13
C GLN A 20 11.46 31.67 -0.59
N LYS A 21 11.42 30.57 -1.35
CA LYS A 21 10.95 29.27 -0.85
C LYS A 21 11.95 28.70 0.15
N LEU A 22 11.47 27.96 1.15
CA LEU A 22 12.31 27.37 2.20
C LEU A 22 13.39 26.45 1.63
N ASN A 23 13.08 25.66 0.61
CA ASN A 23 14.09 24.81 -0.04
C ASN A 23 15.24 25.59 -0.69
N ALA A 24 15.05 26.87 -1.05
CA ALA A 24 16.09 27.72 -1.58
C ALA A 24 17.16 28.06 -0.53
N ALA A 25 16.84 28.01 0.77
CA ALA A 25 17.82 28.20 1.85
C ALA A 25 18.98 27.22 1.72
N PHE A 26 18.67 25.96 1.47
CA PHE A 26 19.67 24.92 1.25
C PHE A 26 20.43 25.15 -0.06
N ALA A 27 19.74 25.50 -1.15
CA ALA A 27 20.37 25.72 -2.45
C ALA A 27 21.34 26.91 -2.46
N LEU A 28 21.04 27.97 -1.70
CA LEU A 28 21.80 29.22 -1.70
C LEU A 28 22.91 29.26 -0.64
N GLY A 29 22.69 28.63 0.52
CA GLY A 29 23.61 28.73 1.66
C GLY A 29 23.88 27.42 2.40
N GLY A 30 23.50 26.29 1.79
CA GLY A 30 23.74 24.95 2.33
C GLY A 30 23.04 24.69 3.66
N ASP A 31 23.58 23.75 4.41
CA ASP A 31 23.05 23.29 5.70
C ASP A 31 22.93 24.46 6.71
N ALA A 32 23.94 25.31 6.76
CA ALA A 32 24.01 26.42 7.73
C ALA A 32 22.89 27.44 7.53
N LEU A 33 22.57 27.82 6.29
CA LEU A 33 21.48 28.75 6.02
C LEU A 33 20.12 28.10 6.28
N ALA A 34 19.91 26.85 5.86
CA ALA A 34 18.67 26.13 6.11
C ALA A 34 18.35 26.00 7.62
N ILE A 35 19.34 25.59 8.43
CA ILE A 35 19.21 25.48 9.89
C ILE A 35 18.90 26.84 10.51
N ARG A 36 19.61 27.90 10.07
CA ARG A 36 19.37 29.27 10.55
C ARG A 36 17.96 29.73 10.21
N THR A 37 17.50 29.52 8.98
CA THR A 37 16.15 29.91 8.56
C THR A 37 15.07 29.23 9.39
N ILE A 38 15.20 27.94 9.71
CA ILE A 38 14.23 27.25 10.58
C ILE A 38 14.29 27.80 12.01
N ARG A 39 15.49 28.06 12.53
CA ARG A 39 15.68 28.65 13.86
C ARG A 39 15.05 30.04 13.95
N ASP A 40 15.28 30.89 12.95
CA ASP A 40 14.73 32.25 12.89
C ASP A 40 13.22 32.23 12.73
N LEU A 41 12.69 31.29 11.94
CA LEU A 41 11.24 31.11 11.75
C LEU A 41 10.55 30.67 13.04
N THR A 42 11.12 29.70 13.77
CA THR A 42 10.43 29.00 14.87
C THR A 42 10.85 29.41 16.27
N GLY A 43 12.01 30.05 16.42
CA GLY A 43 12.65 30.28 17.71
C GLY A 43 13.21 29.03 18.39
N LEU A 44 13.15 27.85 17.74
CA LEU A 44 13.60 26.60 18.34
C LEU A 44 15.13 26.50 18.37
N LYS A 45 15.66 26.00 19.49
CA LYS A 45 17.04 25.51 19.54
C LYS A 45 17.11 24.19 18.78
N ILE A 46 17.97 24.14 17.76
CA ILE A 46 18.28 22.91 17.01
C ILE A 46 19.59 22.38 17.60
N ASP A 47 19.53 21.24 18.29
CA ASP A 47 20.69 20.62 18.95
C ASP A 47 21.57 19.83 17.97
N HIS A 48 20.95 19.17 17.00
CA HIS A 48 21.62 18.36 15.97
C HIS A 48 20.92 18.47 14.63
N TYR A 49 21.65 18.24 13.54
CA TYR A 49 21.09 18.11 12.20
C TYR A 49 21.58 16.83 11.51
N ALA A 50 20.74 16.27 10.66
CA ALA A 50 21.10 15.15 9.80
C ALA A 50 20.57 15.43 8.40
N LYS A 51 21.47 15.42 7.41
CA LYS A 51 21.13 15.46 5.99
C LYS A 51 21.27 14.05 5.42
N VAL A 52 20.14 13.52 4.97
CA VAL A 52 20.02 12.18 4.40
C VAL A 52 19.77 12.33 2.92
N ASP A 53 20.65 11.78 2.10
CA ASP A 53 20.43 11.67 0.66
C ASP A 53 19.82 10.30 0.29
N PHE A 54 19.62 10.07 -1.00
CA PHE A 54 19.05 8.82 -1.48
C PHE A 54 20.01 7.64 -1.35
N GLN A 55 21.33 7.86 -1.40
CA GLN A 55 22.32 6.80 -1.25
C GLN A 55 22.34 6.29 0.19
N ALA A 56 22.26 7.19 1.18
CA ALA A 56 22.14 6.85 2.59
C ALA A 56 20.90 5.99 2.87
N PHE A 57 19.77 6.34 2.24
CA PHE A 57 18.54 5.55 2.33
C PHE A 57 18.73 4.14 1.74
N GLN A 58 19.25 4.04 0.52
CA GLN A 58 19.46 2.76 -0.17
C GLN A 58 20.42 1.86 0.62
N ALA A 59 21.57 2.40 1.02
CA ALA A 59 22.58 1.68 1.79
C ALA A 59 22.03 1.15 3.12
N LEU A 60 21.18 1.91 3.81
CA LEU A 60 20.55 1.45 5.05
C LEU A 60 19.58 0.29 4.80
N VAL A 61 18.77 0.35 3.74
CA VAL A 61 17.86 -0.73 3.35
C VAL A 61 18.64 -1.99 2.98
N ASP A 62 19.68 -1.84 2.17
CA ASP A 62 20.53 -2.95 1.74
C ASP A 62 21.30 -3.58 2.90
N HIS A 63 21.72 -2.78 3.89
CA HIS A 63 22.34 -3.27 5.13
C HIS A 63 21.43 -4.27 5.87
N PHE A 64 20.12 -4.05 5.86
CA PHE A 64 19.16 -4.98 6.47
C PHE A 64 18.79 -6.16 5.56
N GLY A 65 19.39 -6.26 4.37
CA GLY A 65 19.09 -7.28 3.36
C GLY A 65 17.76 -7.03 2.64
N GLY A 66 17.36 -5.77 2.53
CA GLY A 66 16.05 -5.33 2.04
C GLY A 66 14.99 -5.25 3.14
N ILE A 67 13.86 -4.60 2.86
CA ILE A 67 12.73 -4.42 3.78
C ILE A 67 11.48 -5.06 3.21
N TYR A 68 10.78 -5.89 4.00
CA TYR A 68 9.50 -6.45 3.58
C TYR A 68 8.38 -5.42 3.69
N VAL A 69 7.69 -5.15 2.59
CA VAL A 69 6.61 -4.17 2.50
C VAL A 69 5.37 -4.83 1.92
N ASP A 70 4.20 -4.55 2.52
CA ASP A 70 2.90 -4.86 1.93
C ASP A 70 2.50 -3.73 0.97
N VAL A 71 2.77 -3.96 -0.31
CA VAL A 71 2.43 -3.04 -1.40
C VAL A 71 0.92 -3.17 -1.69
N ASP A 72 0.18 -2.09 -1.49
CA ASP A 72 -1.29 -2.08 -1.50
C ASP A 72 -1.89 -2.30 -2.88
N ARG A 73 -1.24 -1.74 -3.91
CA ARG A 73 -1.64 -1.82 -5.31
C ARG A 73 -0.43 -1.81 -6.23
N ARG A 74 -0.63 -1.97 -7.53
CA ARG A 74 0.46 -1.84 -8.50
C ARG A 74 0.95 -0.39 -8.57
N TYR A 75 2.26 -0.21 -8.57
CA TYR A 75 2.92 1.05 -8.89
C TYR A 75 3.75 0.84 -10.15
N TYR A 76 3.31 1.42 -11.26
CA TYR A 76 3.98 1.32 -12.55
C TYR A 76 4.25 2.70 -13.16
N ASP A 77 5.45 2.91 -13.67
CA ASP A 77 5.89 4.09 -14.44
C ASP A 77 7.12 3.70 -15.28
N GLU A 78 7.13 3.98 -16.59
CA GLU A 78 8.28 3.70 -17.48
C GLU A 78 9.44 4.70 -17.32
N GLY A 79 9.20 5.82 -16.61
CA GLY A 79 10.22 6.80 -16.28
C GLY A 79 10.25 8.03 -17.18
N ASP A 80 9.19 8.30 -17.94
CA ASP A 80 9.12 9.43 -18.89
C ASP A 80 9.18 10.81 -18.19
N VAL A 81 8.72 10.89 -16.92
CA VAL A 81 8.72 12.13 -16.11
C VAL A 81 9.20 11.90 -14.67
N LEU A 82 9.06 10.68 -14.15
CA LEU A 82 9.42 10.30 -12.78
C LEU A 82 10.46 9.16 -12.78
N LEU A 83 10.85 8.69 -11.59
CA LEU A 83 11.66 7.47 -11.51
C LEU A 83 10.82 6.29 -12.00
N PRO A 84 11.35 5.42 -12.89
CA PRO A 84 10.64 4.23 -13.30
C PRO A 84 10.31 3.38 -12.07
N ILE A 85 9.19 2.70 -12.07
CA ILE A 85 8.82 1.79 -10.99
C ILE A 85 7.94 0.69 -11.58
N ASP A 86 8.12 -0.55 -11.11
CA ASP A 86 7.18 -1.63 -11.39
C ASP A 86 7.12 -2.51 -10.14
N LEU A 87 6.15 -2.19 -9.27
CA LEU A 87 5.88 -2.93 -8.06
C LEU A 87 4.46 -3.44 -8.09
N GLU A 88 4.31 -4.75 -8.11
CA GLU A 88 3.01 -5.40 -8.07
C GLU A 88 2.41 -5.42 -6.64
N PRO A 89 1.07 -5.49 -6.48
CA PRO A 89 0.43 -5.60 -5.17
C PRO A 89 0.84 -6.88 -4.43
N GLY A 90 1.13 -6.78 -3.14
CA GLY A 90 1.47 -7.91 -2.30
C GLY A 90 2.64 -7.66 -1.36
N TYR A 91 2.92 -8.65 -0.54
CA TYR A 91 3.98 -8.63 0.45
C TYR A 91 5.30 -9.05 -0.19
N GLN A 92 6.25 -8.13 -0.29
CA GLN A 92 7.50 -8.40 -1.00
C GLN A 92 8.68 -7.71 -0.32
N ARG A 93 9.88 -8.28 -0.49
CA ARG A 93 11.12 -7.71 0.03
C ARG A 93 11.67 -6.71 -1.00
N LEU A 94 11.74 -5.45 -0.61
CA LEU A 94 12.30 -4.37 -1.43
C LEU A 94 13.76 -4.14 -1.04
N ASP A 95 14.65 -4.15 -2.03
CA ASP A 95 16.03 -3.65 -1.88
C ASP A 95 16.06 -2.11 -1.81
N GLY A 96 17.23 -1.52 -1.66
CA GLY A 96 17.40 -0.08 -1.56
C GLY A 96 16.77 0.68 -2.73
N ASP A 97 16.99 0.21 -3.96
CA ASP A 97 16.48 0.86 -5.17
C ASP A 97 14.95 0.77 -5.27
N ALA A 98 14.38 -0.43 -5.11
CA ALA A 98 12.94 -0.64 -5.13
C ALA A 98 12.23 0.10 -3.99
N ALA A 99 12.81 0.11 -2.78
CA ALA A 99 12.30 0.84 -1.64
C ALA A 99 12.31 2.36 -1.90
N LEU A 100 13.38 2.88 -2.50
CA LEU A 100 13.51 4.30 -2.82
C LEU A 100 12.45 4.72 -3.84
N ARG A 101 12.24 3.92 -4.89
CA ARG A 101 11.18 4.14 -5.88
C ARG A 101 9.79 4.12 -5.23
N TYR A 102 9.53 3.15 -4.35
CA TYR A 102 8.25 3.03 -3.62
C TYR A 102 7.90 4.26 -2.78
N VAL A 103 8.86 4.79 -2.00
CA VAL A 103 8.60 5.96 -1.14
C VAL A 103 8.59 7.30 -1.88
N ARG A 104 9.10 7.32 -3.12
CA ARG A 104 9.18 8.53 -3.95
C ARG A 104 8.13 8.63 -5.04
N THR A 105 7.52 7.52 -5.46
CA THR A 105 6.51 7.55 -6.53
C THR A 105 5.39 8.54 -6.17
N ARG A 106 5.00 9.34 -7.16
CA ARG A 106 3.95 10.38 -7.09
C ARG A 106 2.82 10.11 -8.08
N HIS A 107 2.84 8.94 -8.69
CA HIS A 107 1.84 8.54 -9.64
C HIS A 107 0.63 8.06 -8.83
N ASP A 108 -0.12 9.01 -8.28
CA ASP A 108 -1.40 8.85 -7.60
C ASP A 108 -2.26 10.10 -7.79
N GLN A 109 -3.58 9.93 -7.86
CA GLN A 109 -4.54 11.03 -8.05
C GLN A 109 -4.53 12.07 -6.91
N TYR A 110 -3.84 11.77 -5.80
CA TYR A 110 -3.74 12.59 -4.58
C TYR A 110 -2.28 12.94 -4.20
N HIS A 111 -1.42 13.08 -5.21
CA HIS A 111 0.02 13.46 -5.29
C HIS A 111 0.89 13.50 -4.01
N ASP A 112 0.46 14.16 -2.93
CA ASP A 112 1.25 14.35 -1.72
C ASP A 112 0.73 13.54 -0.51
N TRP A 113 -0.59 13.38 -0.36
CA TRP A 113 -1.15 12.69 0.81
C TRP A 113 -0.84 11.18 0.78
N ALA A 114 -1.09 10.52 -0.35
CA ALA A 114 -0.85 9.08 -0.47
C ALA A 114 0.65 8.73 -0.40
N ARG A 115 1.54 9.63 -0.85
CA ARG A 115 2.99 9.51 -0.66
C ARG A 115 3.38 9.52 0.82
N ILE A 116 2.82 10.44 1.61
CA ILE A 116 3.08 10.50 3.06
C ILE A 116 2.65 9.18 3.73
N GLN A 117 1.48 8.64 3.36
CA GLN A 117 1.02 7.37 3.91
C GLN A 117 1.95 6.19 3.57
N ARG A 118 2.45 6.11 2.32
CA ARG A 118 3.43 5.10 1.92
C ARG A 118 4.73 5.21 2.71
N GLN A 119 5.25 6.42 2.90
CA GLN A 119 6.43 6.66 3.72
C GLN A 119 6.23 6.21 5.15
N GLN A 120 5.07 6.49 5.75
CA GLN A 120 4.73 6.00 7.08
C GLN A 120 4.62 4.47 7.13
N ARG A 121 3.99 3.83 6.14
CA ARG A 121 3.95 2.36 6.03
C ARG A 121 5.36 1.78 5.91
N PHE A 122 6.23 2.38 5.11
CA PHE A 122 7.61 1.94 4.95
C PHE A 122 8.40 2.05 6.26
N LEU A 123 8.32 3.18 6.97
CA LEU A 123 9.00 3.35 8.27
C LEU A 123 8.54 2.32 9.30
N ARG A 124 7.26 1.94 9.29
CA ARG A 124 6.73 0.87 10.15
C ARG A 124 7.26 -0.50 9.76
N ALA A 125 7.30 -0.82 8.47
CA ALA A 125 7.92 -2.05 7.98
C ALA A 125 9.39 -2.17 8.40
N VAL A 126 10.16 -1.08 8.27
CA VAL A 126 11.55 -1.00 8.77
C VAL A 126 11.59 -1.32 10.26
N LYS A 127 10.75 -0.67 11.06
CA LYS A 127 10.70 -0.90 12.51
C LYS A 127 10.39 -2.36 12.84
N GLU A 128 9.38 -2.95 12.22
CA GLU A 128 8.96 -4.32 12.48
C GLU A 128 10.07 -5.32 12.19
N GLN A 129 10.86 -5.11 11.14
CA GLN A 129 11.98 -5.97 10.79
C GLN A 129 13.20 -5.72 11.68
N VAL A 130 13.51 -4.47 12.00
CA VAL A 130 14.69 -4.06 12.78
C VAL A 130 14.55 -4.40 14.26
N VAL A 131 13.34 -4.32 14.85
CA VAL A 131 13.09 -4.51 16.29
C VAL A 131 13.04 -6.00 16.70
N SER A 132 13.29 -6.93 15.77
CA SER A 132 13.52 -8.34 16.10
C SER A 132 14.72 -8.52 17.05
N TRP A 133 14.83 -9.66 17.74
CA TRP A 133 15.84 -9.92 18.81
C TRP A 133 17.31 -9.70 18.37
N ASP A 134 17.57 -9.56 17.06
CA ASP A 134 18.87 -9.24 16.47
C ASP A 134 19.22 -7.75 16.41
N MET A 135 18.32 -6.86 16.84
CA MET A 135 18.50 -5.41 16.79
C MET A 135 19.79 -4.96 17.47
N ALA A 136 20.09 -5.48 18.66
CA ALA A 136 21.28 -5.08 19.42
C ALA A 136 22.58 -5.38 18.68
N PHE A 137 22.60 -6.41 17.83
CA PHE A 137 23.76 -6.81 17.05
C PHE A 137 23.88 -6.06 15.73
N ARG A 138 22.74 -5.78 15.07
CA ARG A 138 22.74 -5.11 13.75
C ARG A 138 22.78 -3.58 13.83
N LEU A 139 22.26 -3.00 14.91
CA LEU A 139 22.14 -1.54 15.03
C LEU A 139 23.48 -0.79 14.97
N PRO A 140 24.58 -1.24 15.61
CA PRO A 140 25.87 -0.57 15.47
C PRO A 140 26.39 -0.54 14.03
N GLY A 141 26.24 -1.65 13.29
CA GLY A 141 26.62 -1.73 11.87
C GLY A 141 25.74 -0.83 10.99
N ALA A 142 24.44 -0.79 11.27
CA ALA A 142 23.50 0.08 10.55
C ALA A 142 23.80 1.56 10.78
N VAL A 143 24.11 1.95 12.03
CA VAL A 143 24.53 3.32 12.35
C VAL A 143 25.85 3.67 11.66
N SER A 144 26.84 2.78 11.70
CA SER A 144 28.10 2.99 10.97
C SER A 144 27.85 3.20 9.48
N THR A 145 27.08 2.30 8.86
CA THR A 145 26.75 2.40 7.42
C THR A 145 26.03 3.71 7.14
N LEU A 146 25.05 4.10 7.96
CA LEU A 146 24.33 5.36 7.77
C LEU A 146 25.25 6.57 7.88
N MET A 147 26.16 6.59 8.86
CA MET A 147 27.11 7.69 9.08
C MET A 147 28.10 7.86 7.91
N ASP A 148 28.40 6.80 7.15
CA ASP A 148 29.26 6.89 5.96
C ASP A 148 28.62 7.68 4.80
N TYR A 149 27.28 7.75 4.77
CA TYR A 149 26.51 8.44 3.72
C TYR A 149 25.73 9.67 4.22
N LEU A 150 25.79 9.97 5.51
CA LEU A 150 24.98 11.01 6.15
C LEU A 150 25.85 12.19 6.56
N THR A 151 25.43 13.42 6.23
CA THR A 151 26.10 14.63 6.76
C THR A 151 25.41 15.04 8.06
N THR A 152 26.15 15.07 9.17
CA THR A 152 25.64 15.44 10.50
C THR A 152 26.72 16.05 11.38
N ASP A 153 26.29 16.78 12.40
CA ASP A 153 27.12 17.19 13.54
C ASP A 153 27.11 16.19 14.71
N MET A 154 26.32 15.10 14.63
CA MET A 154 26.27 14.05 15.64
C MET A 154 27.48 13.11 15.56
N GLY A 155 28.08 12.81 16.71
CA GLY A 155 29.04 11.70 16.81
C GLY A 155 28.34 10.35 16.74
N ALA A 156 29.07 9.31 16.28
CA ALA A 156 28.52 7.96 16.14
C ALA A 156 27.89 7.40 17.43
N ALA A 157 28.45 7.73 18.60
CA ALA A 157 27.89 7.31 19.88
C ALA A 157 26.51 7.93 20.17
N ASP A 158 26.31 9.21 19.83
CA ASP A 158 25.03 9.89 20.05
C ASP A 158 23.99 9.45 19.00
N ALA A 159 24.43 9.24 17.76
CA ALA A 159 23.61 8.61 16.71
C ALA A 159 23.13 7.22 17.13
N LEU A 160 24.00 6.39 17.74
CA LEU A 160 23.64 5.07 18.23
C LEU A 160 22.64 5.13 19.40
N LYS A 161 22.83 6.04 20.36
CA LYS A 161 21.86 6.26 21.45
C LYS A 161 20.49 6.66 20.90
N LEU A 162 20.46 7.59 19.94
CA LEU A 162 19.23 8.04 19.30
C LEU A 162 18.54 6.91 18.54
N ALA A 163 19.30 6.12 17.77
CA ALA A 163 18.77 4.96 17.05
C ALA A 163 18.18 3.91 18.00
N TRP A 164 18.86 3.64 19.12
CA TRP A 164 18.40 2.67 20.13
C TRP A 164 17.12 3.13 20.85
N TRP A 165 16.99 4.44 21.09
CA TRP A 165 15.75 5.05 21.58
C TRP A 165 14.64 5.00 20.53
N ALA A 166 14.93 5.39 19.28
CA ALA A 166 13.98 5.44 18.18
C ALA A 166 13.36 4.08 17.88
N ALA A 167 14.17 3.01 17.92
CA ALA A 167 13.68 1.65 17.68
C ALA A 167 12.69 1.16 18.75
N ARG A 168 12.73 1.72 19.96
CA ARG A 168 11.77 1.42 21.06
C ARG A 168 10.53 2.30 21.04
N LEU A 169 10.45 3.29 20.15
CA LEU A 169 9.30 4.18 20.09
C LEU A 169 8.03 3.44 19.67
N ASP A 170 6.92 3.77 20.31
CA ASP A 170 5.59 3.46 19.82
C ASP A 170 5.23 4.47 18.72
N PHE A 171 5.32 4.04 17.45
CA PHE A 171 5.00 4.89 16.29
C PHE A 171 3.52 5.29 16.25
N GLY A 172 2.63 4.54 16.93
CA GLY A 172 1.21 4.91 17.10
C GLY A 172 1.01 6.13 18.00
N ARG A 173 2.05 6.56 18.74
CA ARG A 173 2.05 7.75 19.61
C ARG A 173 2.92 8.88 19.08
N ILE A 174 3.28 8.85 17.80
CA ILE A 174 4.01 9.96 17.17
C ILE A 174 2.99 11.02 16.74
N LYS A 175 3.05 12.18 17.39
CA LYS A 175 2.28 13.36 16.98
C LYS A 175 2.95 13.99 15.77
N GLN A 176 2.26 14.04 14.65
CA GLN A 176 2.74 14.75 13.48
C GLN A 176 2.06 16.11 13.41
N VAL A 177 2.86 17.15 13.23
CA VAL A 177 2.41 18.52 13.07
C VAL A 177 2.95 18.99 11.73
N THR A 178 2.10 19.50 10.86
CA THR A 178 2.54 20.18 9.64
C THR A 178 2.34 21.66 9.85
N LEU A 179 3.34 22.47 9.52
CA LEU A 179 3.19 23.92 9.54
C LEU A 179 2.11 24.33 8.53
N ALA A 180 0.98 24.80 9.04
CA ALA A 180 -0.14 25.24 8.23
C ALA A 180 0.21 26.52 7.47
N GLY A 181 -0.27 26.64 6.23
CA GLY A 181 -0.13 27.83 5.42
C GLY A 181 -1.13 27.83 4.27
N ASN A 182 -1.30 28.99 3.64
CA ASN A 182 -2.21 29.18 2.52
C ASN A 182 -1.42 29.23 1.21
N ASP A 183 -1.90 28.50 0.21
CA ASP A 183 -1.32 28.56 -1.14
C ASP A 183 -1.60 29.93 -1.78
N ARG A 184 -0.54 30.55 -2.30
CA ARG A 184 -0.58 31.84 -2.99
C ARG A 184 0.37 31.85 -4.17
N MET A 185 -0.12 32.37 -5.29
CA MET A 185 0.70 32.73 -6.43
C MET A 185 1.21 34.16 -6.26
N ILE A 186 2.52 34.35 -6.31
CA ILE A 186 3.18 35.67 -6.26
C ILE A 186 4.14 35.71 -7.45
N ASP A 187 3.96 36.68 -8.34
CA ASP A 187 4.78 36.86 -9.55
C ASP A 187 4.92 35.58 -10.40
N GLY A 188 3.83 34.82 -10.52
CA GLY A 188 3.81 33.56 -11.28
C GLY A 188 4.43 32.35 -10.56
N ILE A 189 4.86 32.49 -9.31
CA ILE A 189 5.45 31.41 -8.50
C ILE A 189 4.51 31.02 -7.36
N ALA A 190 4.25 29.71 -7.20
CA ALA A 190 3.45 29.18 -6.10
C ALA A 190 4.25 29.12 -4.79
N TYR A 191 3.69 29.71 -3.74
CA TYR A 191 4.23 29.71 -2.37
C TYR A 191 3.18 29.22 -1.37
N VAL A 192 3.67 28.67 -0.26
CA VAL A 192 2.88 28.48 0.96
C VAL A 192 3.17 29.64 1.90
N LEU A 193 2.14 30.39 2.31
CA LEU A 193 2.28 31.50 3.27
C LEU A 193 1.75 31.08 4.64
N SER A 194 2.63 31.10 5.65
CA SER A 194 2.26 30.93 7.05
C SER A 194 2.39 32.26 7.78
N ASN A 195 1.45 32.57 8.66
CA ASN A 195 1.54 33.72 9.57
C ASN A 195 2.18 33.33 10.91
N GLU A 196 2.52 34.33 11.72
CA GLU A 196 3.18 34.12 13.01
C GLU A 196 2.36 33.25 13.98
N THR A 197 1.03 33.35 13.96
CA THR A 197 0.15 32.53 14.78
C THR A 197 0.25 31.06 14.38
N GLN A 198 0.20 30.74 13.09
CA GLN A 198 0.33 29.37 12.58
C GLN A 198 1.69 28.77 12.93
N VAL A 199 2.77 29.55 12.84
CA VAL A 199 4.10 29.11 13.25
C VAL A 199 4.16 28.83 14.75
N ARG A 200 3.63 29.75 15.57
CA ARG A 200 3.57 29.60 17.02
C ARG A 200 2.75 28.37 17.43
N ASP A 201 1.60 28.15 16.79
CA ASP A 201 0.73 27.01 17.06
C ASP A 201 1.43 25.70 16.67
N ALA A 202 2.14 25.66 15.55
CA ALA A 202 2.91 24.49 15.14
C ALA A 202 4.07 24.18 16.11
N VAL A 203 4.78 25.21 16.58
CA VAL A 203 5.84 25.07 17.60
C VAL A 203 5.26 24.61 18.93
N ASN A 204 4.16 25.21 19.40
CA ASN A 204 3.47 24.78 20.61
C ASN A 204 3.00 23.32 20.47
N ALA A 205 2.42 22.96 19.33
CA ALA A 205 1.99 21.59 19.07
C ALA A 205 3.15 20.59 19.06
N LEU A 206 4.33 20.97 18.57
CA LEU A 206 5.55 20.16 18.63
C LEU A 206 5.99 19.93 20.08
N LEU A 207 5.97 20.98 20.91
CA LEU A 207 6.45 20.95 22.30
C LEU A 207 5.43 20.30 23.27
N THR A 208 4.15 20.27 22.92
CA THR A 208 3.13 19.58 23.71
C THR A 208 3.18 18.05 23.48
N PRO A 209 3.35 17.24 24.53
CA PRO A 209 3.31 15.78 24.42
C PRO A 209 2.03 15.26 23.74
N PRO A 210 2.09 14.13 23.03
CA PRO A 210 0.89 13.48 22.47
C PRO A 210 -0.07 13.10 23.60
N GLU A 211 -1.36 13.38 23.41
CA GLU A 211 -2.40 12.91 24.34
C GLU A 211 -2.46 11.37 24.32
N PRO A 212 -2.74 10.73 25.47
CA PRO A 212 -3.04 9.31 25.48
C PRO A 212 -4.27 9.04 24.59
N PRO A 213 -4.26 7.98 23.79
CA PRO A 213 -5.40 7.68 22.92
C PRO A 213 -6.66 7.45 23.77
N SER A 214 -7.78 8.05 23.36
CA SER A 214 -9.09 7.69 23.89
C SER A 214 -9.33 6.20 23.67
N PRO A 215 -10.00 5.49 24.62
CA PRO A 215 -10.34 4.08 24.42
C PRO A 215 -11.16 3.90 23.15
N PRO A 216 -10.96 2.81 22.40
CA PRO A 216 -11.78 2.51 21.22
C PRO A 216 -13.26 2.43 21.62
N SER A 217 -14.13 2.87 20.72
CA SER A 217 -15.56 2.59 20.84
C SER A 217 -15.74 1.08 20.79
N GLU A 218 -16.39 0.50 21.80
CA GLU A 218 -16.80 -0.91 21.77
C GLU A 218 -17.91 -1.05 20.73
N ALA A 219 -17.60 -1.45 19.50
CA ALA A 219 -18.58 -2.08 18.63
C ALA A 219 -18.15 -3.54 18.39
N HIS A 220 -19.15 -4.41 18.24
CA HIS A 220 -18.97 -5.84 18.24
C HIS A 220 -19.02 -6.37 16.80
N VAL A 221 -18.16 -7.34 16.46
CA VAL A 221 -18.12 -7.99 15.13
C VAL A 221 -19.50 -8.56 14.69
N GLY A 222 -20.41 -8.80 15.63
CA GLY A 222 -21.78 -9.23 15.36
C GLY A 222 -22.71 -8.16 14.77
N ASP A 223 -22.31 -6.88 14.77
CA ASP A 223 -23.12 -5.76 14.28
C ASP A 223 -22.75 -5.33 12.84
N LEU A 224 -21.94 -6.13 12.15
CA LEU A 224 -21.48 -5.81 10.79
C LEU A 224 -22.63 -5.87 9.77
N PRO A 225 -22.69 -4.93 8.81
CA PRO A 225 -23.73 -4.92 7.79
C PRO A 225 -23.67 -6.17 6.90
N PRO A 226 -24.80 -6.60 6.32
CA PRO A 226 -24.80 -7.72 5.39
C PRO A 226 -23.90 -7.42 4.18
N ARG A 227 -23.35 -8.48 3.61
CA ARG A 227 -22.52 -8.41 2.40
C ARG A 227 -23.39 -8.13 1.16
N ASP A 228 -22.82 -7.45 0.16
CA ASP A 228 -23.41 -7.40 -1.18
C ASP A 228 -23.46 -8.82 -1.79
N THR A 229 -24.59 -9.14 -2.42
CA THR A 229 -24.84 -10.44 -3.07
C THR A 229 -24.93 -10.35 -4.58
N LEU A 230 -25.01 -9.13 -5.13
CA LEU A 230 -25.16 -8.88 -6.57
C LEU A 230 -23.82 -8.48 -7.20
N LEU A 231 -23.53 -9.04 -8.37
CA LEU A 231 -22.45 -8.60 -9.24
C LEU A 231 -22.92 -7.36 -10.03
N ASP A 232 -22.24 -6.23 -9.84
CA ASP A 232 -22.49 -5.00 -10.59
C ASP A 232 -21.28 -4.69 -11.49
N LEU A 233 -21.49 -4.77 -12.80
CA LEU A 233 -20.49 -4.43 -13.83
C LEU A 233 -20.80 -3.08 -14.50
N SER A 234 -21.64 -2.25 -13.89
CA SER A 234 -21.95 -0.92 -14.41
C SER A 234 -20.68 -0.08 -14.60
N GLY A 235 -20.49 0.44 -15.81
CA GLY A 235 -19.31 1.21 -16.17
C GLY A 235 -18.10 0.39 -16.61
N VAL A 236 -18.15 -0.96 -16.54
CA VAL A 236 -17.12 -1.84 -17.10
C VAL A 236 -17.27 -1.91 -18.61
N VAL A 237 -16.19 -1.69 -19.35
CA VAL A 237 -16.16 -1.83 -20.81
C VAL A 237 -15.22 -2.96 -21.22
N VAL A 238 -15.74 -3.96 -21.93
CA VAL A 238 -14.97 -5.15 -22.31
C VAL A 238 -15.15 -5.50 -23.79
N GLU A 239 -14.05 -5.78 -24.46
CA GLU A 239 -14.03 -6.37 -25.79
C GLU A 239 -13.69 -7.87 -25.67
N ILE A 240 -14.50 -8.74 -26.25
CA ILE A 240 -14.22 -10.19 -26.28
C ILE A 240 -13.65 -10.54 -27.66
N ILE A 241 -12.49 -11.17 -27.66
CA ILE A 241 -11.80 -11.66 -28.86
C ILE A 241 -11.82 -13.18 -28.84
N GLU A 242 -12.44 -13.78 -29.87
CA GLU A 242 -12.45 -15.22 -30.06
C GLU A 242 -11.05 -15.72 -30.48
N ALA A 243 -10.52 -16.70 -29.76
CA ALA A 243 -9.21 -17.28 -29.97
C ALA A 243 -9.20 -18.80 -29.71
N GLY A 244 -10.29 -19.51 -30.00
CA GLY A 244 -10.41 -20.96 -29.84
C GLY A 244 -11.60 -21.43 -29.01
N ALA A 245 -12.24 -20.54 -28.25
CA ALA A 245 -13.41 -20.87 -27.43
C ALA A 245 -14.64 -21.31 -28.24
N GLY A 246 -14.74 -20.88 -29.50
CA GLY A 246 -15.94 -21.05 -30.31
C GLY A 246 -16.99 -19.94 -30.08
N GLN A 247 -17.78 -19.68 -31.12
CA GLN A 247 -18.71 -18.55 -31.17
C GLN A 247 -19.83 -18.63 -30.13
N GLU A 248 -20.28 -19.83 -29.79
CA GLU A 248 -21.34 -20.04 -28.79
C GLU A 248 -20.88 -19.66 -27.39
N ALA A 249 -19.67 -20.08 -27.00
CA ALA A 249 -19.11 -19.76 -25.69
C ALA A 249 -18.85 -18.25 -25.53
N VAL A 250 -18.35 -17.61 -26.59
CA VAL A 250 -18.18 -16.15 -26.64
C VAL A 250 -19.51 -15.42 -26.51
N ALA A 251 -20.54 -15.86 -27.25
CA ALA A 251 -21.86 -15.23 -27.20
C ALA A 251 -22.54 -15.38 -25.82
N ALA A 252 -22.43 -16.56 -25.20
CA ALA A 252 -22.95 -16.80 -23.86
C ALA A 252 -22.24 -15.93 -22.80
N THR A 253 -20.91 -15.85 -22.87
CA THR A 253 -20.11 -14.99 -21.97
C THR A 253 -20.42 -13.51 -22.16
N ALA A 254 -20.54 -13.05 -23.41
CA ALA A 254 -20.92 -11.68 -23.74
C ALA A 254 -22.29 -11.32 -23.14
N ARG A 255 -23.25 -12.22 -23.27
CA ARG A 255 -24.59 -12.04 -22.72
C ARG A 255 -24.57 -11.96 -21.20
N PHE A 256 -23.85 -12.88 -20.54
CA PHE A 256 -23.71 -12.86 -19.08
C PHE A 256 -23.18 -11.51 -18.57
N LEU A 257 -22.10 -11.01 -19.18
CA LEU A 257 -21.50 -9.73 -18.80
C LEU A 257 -22.45 -8.55 -19.02
N ALA A 258 -23.17 -8.54 -20.15
CA ALA A 258 -24.14 -7.49 -20.48
C ALA A 258 -25.36 -7.51 -19.52
N ASP A 259 -25.87 -8.69 -19.17
CA ASP A 259 -26.98 -8.86 -18.24
C ASP A 259 -26.64 -8.35 -16.83
N HIS A 260 -25.34 -8.24 -16.49
CA HIS A 260 -24.83 -7.67 -15.23
C HIS A 260 -24.34 -6.21 -15.37
N GLY A 261 -24.63 -5.55 -16.50
CA GLY A 261 -24.40 -4.10 -16.69
C GLY A 261 -23.13 -3.70 -17.43
N ALA A 262 -22.30 -4.66 -17.88
CA ALA A 262 -21.11 -4.34 -18.65
C ALA A 262 -21.47 -3.88 -20.08
N SER A 263 -20.67 -2.95 -20.62
CA SER A 263 -20.70 -2.62 -22.05
C SER A 263 -19.79 -3.57 -22.81
N VAL A 264 -20.38 -4.50 -23.55
CA VAL A 264 -19.65 -5.57 -24.25
C VAL A 264 -19.57 -5.30 -25.75
N SER A 265 -18.37 -5.50 -26.32
CA SER A 265 -18.15 -5.51 -27.77
C SER A 265 -17.45 -6.79 -28.21
N LEU A 266 -17.63 -7.20 -29.46
CA LEU A 266 -16.97 -8.37 -30.03
C LEU A 266 -15.91 -7.91 -31.02
N GLY A 267 -14.66 -8.31 -30.77
CA GLY A 267 -13.52 -8.03 -31.62
C GLY A 267 -13.40 -9.03 -32.78
N ALA A 268 -12.47 -8.76 -33.70
CA ALA A 268 -12.17 -9.68 -34.79
C ALA A 268 -11.51 -10.96 -34.25
N ALA A 269 -12.04 -12.13 -34.62
CA ALA A 269 -11.47 -13.41 -34.24
C ALA A 269 -10.01 -13.52 -34.67
N THR A 270 -9.17 -14.08 -33.79
CA THR A 270 -7.76 -14.29 -34.10
C THR A 270 -7.59 -15.51 -35.02
N LYS A 271 -6.55 -15.50 -35.86
CA LYS A 271 -6.17 -16.68 -36.66
C LYS A 271 -5.42 -17.73 -35.83
N GLU A 272 -4.89 -17.35 -34.67
CA GLU A 272 -4.09 -18.19 -33.80
C GLU A 272 -4.95 -18.72 -32.66
N VAL A 273 -5.13 -20.04 -32.60
CA VAL A 273 -5.86 -20.68 -31.51
C VAL A 273 -5.02 -20.67 -30.24
N ARG A 274 -5.61 -20.19 -29.15
CA ARG A 274 -5.05 -20.14 -27.80
C ARG A 274 -5.72 -21.18 -26.92
N THR A 275 -4.90 -21.92 -26.17
CA THR A 275 -5.41 -22.92 -25.22
C THR A 275 -5.87 -22.30 -23.90
N GLN A 276 -5.41 -21.09 -23.60
CA GLN A 276 -5.66 -20.40 -22.34
C GLN A 276 -6.33 -19.05 -22.58
N SER A 277 -7.41 -18.81 -21.85
CA SER A 277 -8.13 -17.55 -21.80
C SER A 277 -7.39 -16.57 -20.92
N ALA A 278 -7.50 -15.29 -21.24
CA ALA A 278 -6.86 -14.23 -20.47
C ALA A 278 -7.67 -12.94 -20.54
N VAL A 279 -7.71 -12.21 -19.44
CA VAL A 279 -8.21 -10.83 -19.41
C VAL A 279 -7.00 -9.91 -19.54
N LEU A 280 -6.90 -9.25 -20.70
CA LEU A 280 -5.85 -8.32 -21.06
C LEU A 280 -6.29 -6.88 -20.72
N PHE A 281 -5.37 -6.06 -20.21
CA PHE A 281 -5.64 -4.66 -19.87
C PHE A 281 -4.36 -3.84 -19.87
N SER A 282 -4.44 -2.51 -19.84
CA SER A 282 -3.27 -1.63 -19.63
C SER A 282 -3.36 -1.01 -18.24
N ALA A 283 -2.31 -1.13 -17.40
CA ALA A 283 -2.23 -0.40 -16.14
C ALA A 283 -1.60 0.99 -16.31
N GLN A 284 -1.07 1.30 -17.50
CA GLN A 284 -0.28 2.49 -17.78
C GLN A 284 -1.14 3.73 -18.11
N MET A 285 -2.21 3.53 -18.86
CA MET A 285 -2.96 4.63 -19.49
C MET A 285 -4.13 5.12 -18.65
N GLU A 286 -4.95 4.20 -18.17
CA GLU A 286 -6.15 4.49 -17.39
C GLU A 286 -6.27 3.44 -16.29
N ARG A 287 -6.02 3.85 -15.04
CA ARG A 287 -5.99 2.94 -13.88
C ARG A 287 -7.32 2.25 -13.61
N SER A 288 -8.43 2.79 -14.13
CA SER A 288 -9.75 2.12 -14.10
C SER A 288 -9.72 0.77 -14.81
N LEU A 289 -8.88 0.59 -15.83
CA LEU A 289 -8.83 -0.64 -16.62
C LEU A 289 -8.35 -1.86 -15.82
N ALA A 290 -7.49 -1.68 -14.83
CA ALA A 290 -7.04 -2.79 -13.97
C ALA A 290 -8.18 -3.27 -13.05
N ASP A 291 -8.96 -2.33 -12.50
CA ASP A 291 -10.12 -2.65 -11.68
C ASP A 291 -11.23 -3.30 -12.50
N GLU A 292 -11.50 -2.75 -13.70
CA GLU A 292 -12.44 -3.32 -14.66
C GLU A 292 -12.02 -4.74 -15.07
N ALA A 293 -10.73 -4.95 -15.36
CA ALA A 293 -10.19 -6.27 -15.69
C ALA A 293 -10.35 -7.27 -14.55
N ALA A 294 -10.14 -6.85 -13.30
CA ALA A 294 -10.37 -7.69 -12.13
C ALA A 294 -11.85 -8.09 -11.99
N LEU A 295 -12.78 -7.17 -12.27
CA LEU A 295 -14.22 -7.47 -12.28
C LEU A 295 -14.60 -8.43 -13.41
N VAL A 296 -14.06 -8.23 -14.62
CA VAL A 296 -14.26 -9.16 -15.74
C VAL A 296 -13.68 -10.54 -15.42
N SER A 297 -12.49 -10.60 -14.81
CA SER A 297 -11.86 -11.84 -14.37
C SER A 297 -12.72 -12.59 -13.36
N LEU A 298 -13.29 -11.89 -12.38
CA LEU A 298 -14.23 -12.47 -11.42
C LEU A 298 -15.51 -12.98 -12.12
N ALA A 299 -16.13 -12.12 -12.95
CA ALA A 299 -17.39 -12.42 -13.62
C ALA A 299 -17.29 -13.62 -14.58
N THR A 300 -16.15 -13.80 -15.23
CA THR A 300 -15.92 -14.85 -16.23
C THR A 300 -15.23 -16.09 -15.66
N ALA A 301 -14.85 -16.06 -14.38
CA ALA A 301 -13.95 -17.04 -13.77
C ALA A 301 -12.64 -17.25 -14.56
N VAL A 302 -12.24 -16.31 -15.44
CA VAL A 302 -10.96 -16.33 -16.16
C VAL A 302 -9.93 -15.66 -15.26
N PRO A 303 -9.04 -16.43 -14.61
CA PRO A 303 -8.24 -15.91 -13.51
C PRO A 303 -6.93 -15.25 -14.00
N ARG A 304 -6.59 -15.45 -15.28
CA ARG A 304 -5.35 -14.96 -15.86
C ARG A 304 -5.52 -13.50 -16.30
N LEU A 305 -5.01 -12.59 -15.47
CA LEU A 305 -4.87 -11.17 -15.79
C LEU A 305 -3.50 -10.94 -16.45
N VAL A 306 -3.48 -10.30 -17.63
CA VAL A 306 -2.25 -10.01 -18.37
C VAL A 306 -2.23 -8.53 -18.72
N GLU A 307 -1.13 -7.86 -18.40
CA GLU A 307 -0.96 -6.48 -18.82
C GLU A 307 -0.44 -6.41 -20.26
N ASP A 308 -1.04 -5.54 -21.06
CA ASP A 308 -0.56 -5.10 -22.36
C ASP A 308 -0.67 -3.56 -22.42
N ALA A 309 0.50 -2.91 -22.33
CA ALA A 309 0.69 -1.46 -22.39
C ALA A 309 -0.04 -0.78 -23.56
N LYS A 310 -0.25 -1.49 -24.68
CA LYS A 310 -0.84 -0.93 -25.91
C LYS A 310 -2.35 -0.83 -25.83
N LEU A 311 -2.99 -1.55 -24.91
CA LEU A 311 -4.44 -1.58 -24.79
C LEU A 311 -4.98 -0.28 -24.17
N ARG A 312 -6.22 0.03 -24.55
CA ARG A 312 -6.98 1.21 -24.12
C ARG A 312 -8.33 0.85 -23.51
N ARG A 313 -8.51 -0.44 -23.22
CA ARG A 313 -9.74 -1.09 -22.80
C ARG A 313 -9.39 -2.45 -22.23
N VAL A 314 -10.34 -3.06 -21.52
CA VAL A 314 -10.24 -4.46 -21.11
C VAL A 314 -10.59 -5.36 -22.31
N VAL A 315 -9.77 -6.39 -22.52
CA VAL A 315 -9.98 -7.39 -23.58
C VAL A 315 -10.03 -8.77 -22.96
N LEU A 316 -11.14 -9.50 -23.13
CA LEU A 316 -11.19 -10.93 -22.83
C LEU A 316 -10.75 -11.70 -24.08
N LEU A 317 -9.56 -12.28 -24.04
CA LEU A 317 -9.09 -13.22 -25.06
C LEU A 317 -9.62 -14.62 -24.72
N ALA A 318 -10.56 -15.12 -25.52
CA ALA A 318 -11.32 -16.35 -25.27
C ALA A 318 -10.64 -17.57 -25.92
N GLY A 319 -9.85 -18.30 -25.12
CA GLY A 319 -9.19 -19.54 -25.53
C GLY A 319 -10.07 -20.78 -25.40
N THR A 320 -9.55 -21.96 -25.75
CA THR A 320 -10.31 -23.23 -25.72
C THR A 320 -10.78 -23.66 -24.32
N ASP A 321 -10.19 -23.10 -23.27
CA ASP A 321 -10.52 -23.32 -21.87
C ASP A 321 -11.64 -22.40 -21.34
N LEU A 322 -12.15 -21.47 -22.16
CA LEU A 322 -13.25 -20.60 -21.73
C LEU A 322 -14.51 -21.44 -21.49
N VAL A 323 -14.95 -21.47 -20.25
CA VAL A 323 -16.26 -22.00 -19.87
C VAL A 323 -17.18 -20.81 -19.62
N PRO A 324 -18.28 -20.66 -20.37
CA PRO A 324 -19.23 -19.58 -20.13
C PRO A 324 -19.77 -19.64 -18.70
N PRO A 325 -19.89 -18.49 -18.01
CA PRO A 325 -20.51 -18.46 -16.69
C PRO A 325 -21.95 -18.98 -16.74
N ASP A 326 -22.38 -19.66 -15.67
CA ASP A 326 -23.79 -20.00 -15.49
C ASP A 326 -24.61 -18.68 -15.46
N PRO A 327 -25.64 -18.51 -16.30
CA PRO A 327 -26.52 -17.35 -16.27
C PRO A 327 -27.15 -17.05 -14.90
N GLN A 328 -27.23 -18.06 -14.02
CA GLN A 328 -27.75 -17.93 -12.66
C GLN A 328 -26.66 -17.92 -11.58
N ALA A 329 -25.38 -17.88 -11.97
CA ALA A 329 -24.26 -17.85 -11.03
C ALA A 329 -24.42 -16.69 -10.04
N THR A 330 -24.41 -17.03 -8.76
CA THR A 330 -24.35 -16.07 -7.68
C THR A 330 -22.94 -15.49 -7.56
N LEU A 331 -22.82 -14.30 -6.94
CA LEU A 331 -21.49 -13.73 -6.65
C LEU A 331 -20.63 -14.69 -5.82
N GLU A 332 -21.24 -15.43 -4.90
CA GLU A 332 -20.55 -16.42 -4.06
C GLU A 332 -19.94 -17.56 -4.88
N GLU A 333 -20.66 -18.11 -5.86
CA GLU A 333 -20.17 -19.17 -6.74
C GLU A 333 -18.99 -18.69 -7.61
N LEU A 334 -19.07 -17.47 -8.15
CA LEU A 334 -17.98 -16.86 -8.92
C LEU A 334 -16.71 -16.68 -8.06
N GLU A 335 -16.88 -16.25 -6.81
CA GLU A 335 -15.76 -16.12 -5.89
C GLU A 335 -15.18 -17.46 -5.48
N GLN A 336 -16.02 -18.48 -5.27
CA GLN A 336 -15.59 -19.83 -4.95
C GLN A 336 -14.77 -20.45 -6.10
N ALA A 337 -15.16 -20.20 -7.36
CA ALA A 337 -14.38 -20.61 -8.52
C ALA A 337 -12.97 -19.97 -8.51
N ARG A 338 -12.88 -18.67 -8.21
CA ARG A 338 -11.59 -17.96 -8.04
C ARG A 338 -10.74 -18.57 -6.93
N TRP A 339 -11.32 -18.84 -5.76
CA TRP A 339 -10.58 -19.45 -4.65
C TRP A 339 -10.09 -20.86 -4.98
N SER A 340 -10.88 -21.62 -5.75
CA SER A 340 -10.49 -22.94 -6.25
C SER A 340 -9.29 -22.85 -7.21
N PHE A 341 -9.28 -21.87 -8.11
CA PHE A 341 -8.11 -21.59 -8.96
C PHE A 341 -6.87 -21.20 -8.14
N LEU A 342 -7.02 -20.31 -7.15
CA LEU A 342 -5.89 -19.92 -6.31
C LEU A 342 -5.34 -21.11 -5.51
N ALA A 343 -6.21 -22.04 -5.10
CA ALA A 343 -5.80 -23.27 -4.46
C ALA A 343 -5.00 -24.19 -5.41
N SER A 344 -5.43 -24.33 -6.66
CA SER A 344 -4.70 -25.13 -7.65
C SER A 344 -3.33 -24.54 -7.97
N GLU A 345 -3.23 -23.22 -8.15
CA GLU A 345 -1.97 -22.53 -8.46
C GLU A 345 -0.99 -22.50 -7.29
N SER A 346 -1.51 -22.31 -6.07
CA SER A 346 -0.67 -22.19 -4.88
C SER A 346 -0.29 -23.55 -4.26
N GLY A 347 -1.00 -24.63 -4.62
CA GLY A 347 -0.82 -25.95 -4.02
C GLY A 347 -1.10 -25.98 -2.52
N PHE A 348 -1.91 -25.06 -2.01
CA PHE A 348 -2.52 -25.08 -0.68
C PHE A 348 -3.90 -24.45 -0.76
N THR A 349 -4.79 -24.69 0.20
CA THR A 349 -6.16 -24.14 0.19
C THR A 349 -6.21 -22.82 0.96
N PRO A 350 -6.25 -21.65 0.29
CA PRO A 350 -6.40 -20.38 0.98
C PRO A 350 -7.78 -20.32 1.67
N ALA A 351 -7.85 -19.63 2.81
CA ALA A 351 -9.11 -19.39 3.50
C ALA A 351 -9.83 -18.21 2.81
N ALA A 352 -11.01 -18.48 2.27
CA ALA A 352 -11.85 -17.47 1.63
C ALA A 352 -12.64 -16.70 2.69
N PRO A 353 -12.69 -15.35 2.66
CA PRO A 353 -13.57 -14.58 3.53
C PRO A 353 -15.01 -14.70 3.01
N SER A 354 -15.93 -15.13 3.86
CA SER A 354 -17.36 -15.06 3.56
C SER A 354 -17.92 -13.64 3.69
N TRP A 355 -17.16 -12.71 4.28
CA TRP A 355 -17.56 -11.31 4.45
C TRP A 355 -16.43 -10.33 4.14
N VAL A 356 -16.78 -9.29 3.38
CA VAL A 356 -15.97 -8.09 3.10
C VAL A 356 -16.91 -6.89 3.14
N PRO A 357 -16.52 -5.71 3.67
CA PRO A 357 -17.45 -4.59 3.75
C PRO A 357 -17.98 -4.19 2.36
N PRO A 358 -19.30 -3.95 2.19
CA PRO A 358 -19.93 -3.69 0.88
C PRO A 358 -19.30 -2.56 0.04
N ARG A 359 -18.67 -1.61 0.72
CA ARG A 359 -17.94 -0.49 0.11
C ARG A 359 -16.61 -0.88 -0.52
N PHE A 360 -16.18 -2.14 -0.44
CA PHE A 360 -15.00 -2.67 -1.10
C PHE A 360 -15.38 -3.66 -2.19
N THR A 361 -14.73 -3.53 -3.34
CA THR A 361 -14.88 -4.44 -4.48
C THR A 361 -13.57 -5.16 -4.74
N PHE A 362 -13.66 -6.35 -5.33
CA PHE A 362 -12.48 -7.06 -5.78
C PHE A 362 -11.68 -6.22 -6.78
N ALA A 363 -10.36 -6.20 -6.62
CA ALA A 363 -9.43 -5.44 -7.47
C ALA A 363 -8.30 -6.31 -8.04
N GLY A 364 -8.28 -7.60 -7.71
CA GLY A 364 -7.33 -8.55 -8.27
C GLY A 364 -6.83 -9.59 -7.28
N SER A 365 -6.18 -10.61 -7.80
CA SER A 365 -5.52 -11.66 -7.04
C SER A 365 -4.17 -12.01 -7.65
N ARG A 366 -3.23 -12.46 -6.83
CA ARG A 366 -1.91 -12.91 -7.27
C ARG A 366 -1.46 -14.13 -6.50
N VAL A 367 -0.83 -15.06 -7.21
CA VAL A 367 -0.01 -16.13 -6.63
C VAL A 367 1.43 -15.83 -7.01
N TYR A 368 2.31 -15.69 -6.03
CA TYR A 368 3.68 -15.23 -6.25
C TYR A 368 4.61 -15.73 -5.15
N TYR A 369 5.91 -15.64 -5.40
CA TYR A 369 6.94 -16.00 -4.45
C TYR A 369 7.44 -14.77 -3.70
N VAL A 370 7.60 -14.93 -2.39
CA VAL A 370 8.23 -13.93 -1.51
C VAL A 370 9.61 -14.44 -1.15
N ALA A 371 10.64 -13.72 -1.59
CA ALA A 371 12.02 -14.04 -1.29
C ALA A 371 12.26 -13.95 0.22
N SER A 372 12.85 -14.99 0.80
CA SER A 372 13.23 -15.03 2.22
C SER A 372 14.61 -15.64 2.43
N GLY A 373 15.18 -15.44 3.63
CA GLY A 373 16.47 -16.04 3.98
C GLY A 373 16.46 -17.57 3.95
N SER A 374 15.29 -18.20 4.03
CA SER A 374 15.11 -19.67 3.95
C SER A 374 14.60 -20.14 2.57
N GLY A 375 14.76 -19.31 1.54
CA GLY A 375 14.27 -19.54 0.19
C GLY A 375 12.89 -18.94 -0.07
N ASP A 376 12.47 -19.00 -1.33
CA ASP A 376 11.25 -18.38 -1.81
C ASP A 376 10.00 -19.05 -1.25
N LYS A 377 9.06 -18.25 -0.74
CA LYS A 377 7.81 -18.72 -0.12
C LYS A 377 6.62 -18.33 -0.97
N LEU A 378 5.89 -19.33 -1.43
CA LEU A 378 4.66 -19.17 -2.17
C LEU A 378 3.60 -18.46 -1.32
N THR A 379 2.98 -17.46 -1.91
CA THR A 379 2.10 -16.49 -1.26
C THR A 379 0.94 -16.17 -2.18
N VAL A 380 -0.25 -16.07 -1.61
CA VAL A 380 -1.46 -15.62 -2.30
C VAL A 380 -1.86 -14.27 -1.74
N ARG A 381 -2.22 -13.34 -2.62
CA ARG A 381 -2.79 -12.03 -2.28
C ARG A 381 -4.13 -11.87 -2.98
N ILE A 382 -5.14 -11.44 -2.24
CA ILE A 382 -6.35 -10.81 -2.76
C ILE A 382 -6.30 -9.33 -2.43
N THR A 383 -6.61 -8.48 -3.40
CA THR A 383 -6.69 -7.04 -3.22
C THR A 383 -8.14 -6.60 -3.42
N TYR A 384 -8.61 -5.73 -2.53
CA TYR A 384 -9.90 -5.07 -2.65
C TYR A 384 -9.72 -3.56 -2.70
N LYS A 385 -10.49 -2.89 -3.55
CA LYS A 385 -10.50 -1.44 -3.69
C LYS A 385 -11.75 -0.86 -3.05
N LYS A 386 -11.61 0.24 -2.33
CA LYS A 386 -12.75 1.01 -1.82
C LYS A 386 -13.45 1.71 -2.98
N ARG A 387 -14.76 1.52 -3.14
CA ARG A 387 -15.54 2.14 -4.22
C ARG A 387 -15.35 3.65 -4.25
N GLY A 388 -15.06 4.21 -5.42
CA GLY A 388 -14.87 5.65 -5.63
C GLY A 388 -13.58 6.24 -5.05
N GLU A 389 -12.71 5.45 -4.42
CA GLU A 389 -11.49 5.94 -3.78
C GLU A 389 -10.25 5.10 -4.16
N GLU A 390 -9.11 5.76 -4.31
CA GLU A 390 -7.80 5.11 -4.53
C GLU A 390 -7.23 4.55 -3.22
N GLN A 391 -7.98 3.63 -2.60
CA GLN A 391 -7.66 3.00 -1.32
C GLN A 391 -7.85 1.48 -1.42
N TYR A 392 -6.78 0.74 -1.13
CA TYR A 392 -6.74 -0.70 -1.33
C TYR A 392 -6.42 -1.40 0.00
N CYS A 393 -7.22 -2.39 0.35
CA CYS A 393 -6.91 -3.34 1.42
C CYS A 393 -6.59 -4.70 0.78
N GLY A 394 -6.05 -5.63 1.57
CA GLY A 394 -5.80 -6.96 1.02
C GLY A 394 -5.69 -8.06 2.05
N LEU A 395 -6.07 -9.25 1.60
CA LEU A 395 -5.95 -10.50 2.32
C LEU A 395 -4.76 -11.26 1.75
N THR A 396 -3.81 -11.60 2.61
CA THR A 396 -2.62 -12.35 2.23
C THR A 396 -2.56 -13.65 3.00
N CYS A 397 -2.15 -14.72 2.34
CA CYS A 397 -1.78 -15.97 3.00
C CYS A 397 -0.49 -16.54 2.42
N THR A 398 0.37 -17.07 3.28
CA THR A 398 1.73 -17.45 2.90
C THR A 398 2.26 -18.61 3.72
N ARG A 399 3.21 -19.35 3.13
CA ARG A 399 4.07 -20.31 3.83
C ARG A 399 5.25 -19.65 4.56
N LEU A 400 5.43 -18.33 4.45
CA LEU A 400 6.43 -17.58 5.21
C LEU A 400 5.99 -17.43 6.67
N THR A 401 6.20 -18.48 7.46
CA THR A 401 5.70 -18.56 8.84
C THR A 401 6.35 -17.58 9.82
N ASP A 402 7.48 -17.01 9.44
CA ASP A 402 8.27 -16.01 10.16
C ASP A 402 8.21 -14.63 9.50
N ALA A 403 7.21 -14.38 8.65
CA ALA A 403 7.01 -13.09 7.99
C ALA A 403 7.04 -11.95 9.03
N PRO A 404 7.84 -10.88 8.82
CA PRO A 404 7.80 -9.70 9.70
C PRO A 404 6.40 -9.09 9.87
N ALA A 405 5.51 -9.32 8.89
CA ALA A 405 4.09 -8.99 9.00
C ALA A 405 3.39 -9.66 10.21
N ALA A 406 3.80 -10.85 10.64
CA ALA A 406 3.27 -11.55 11.82
C ALA A 406 3.92 -11.07 13.14
N THR A 407 4.06 -9.75 13.31
CA THR A 407 4.68 -9.13 14.48
C THR A 407 3.76 -9.15 15.71
N SER A 408 4.32 -8.85 16.88
CA SER A 408 3.54 -8.74 18.12
C SER A 408 2.47 -7.64 18.04
N GLY A 409 1.32 -7.88 18.66
CA GLY A 409 0.20 -6.95 18.72
C GLY A 409 -0.80 -7.33 19.81
N ARG A 410 -1.93 -6.64 19.86
CA ARG A 410 -3.01 -6.98 20.80
C ARG A 410 -3.70 -8.26 20.34
N ARG A 411 -3.90 -9.20 21.27
CA ARG A 411 -4.52 -10.49 20.99
C ARG A 411 -6.00 -10.46 21.29
N VAL A 412 -6.80 -11.02 20.39
CA VAL A 412 -8.26 -11.18 20.54
C VAL A 412 -8.62 -12.59 20.07
N THR A 413 -9.52 -13.26 20.79
CA THR A 413 -10.04 -14.58 20.39
C THR A 413 -11.47 -14.42 19.92
N ILE A 414 -11.79 -14.91 18.73
CA ILE A 414 -13.14 -14.96 18.16
C ILE A 414 -13.40 -16.40 17.74
N ASP A 415 -14.50 -16.99 18.21
CA ASP A 415 -14.90 -18.37 17.91
C ASP A 415 -13.77 -19.40 18.10
N GLY A 416 -12.97 -19.22 19.17
CA GLY A 416 -11.85 -20.11 19.50
C GLY A 416 -10.57 -19.90 18.68
N ARG A 417 -10.59 -19.01 17.67
CA ARG A 417 -9.41 -18.66 16.86
C ARG A 417 -8.73 -17.41 17.42
N LEU A 418 -7.40 -17.46 17.56
CA LEU A 418 -6.59 -16.36 18.06
C LEU A 418 -6.16 -15.44 16.92
N PHE A 419 -6.50 -14.16 17.03
CA PHE A 419 -6.08 -13.09 16.15
C PHE A 419 -5.12 -12.14 16.85
N THR A 420 -4.20 -11.56 16.10
CA THR A 420 -3.29 -10.51 16.57
C THR A 420 -3.49 -9.24 15.74
N ILE A 421 -3.87 -8.18 16.42
CA ILE A 421 -4.14 -6.85 15.86
C ILE A 421 -2.87 -6.02 16.01
N VAL A 422 -2.35 -5.54 14.88
CA VAL A 422 -1.15 -4.72 14.81
C VAL A 422 -1.55 -3.28 14.53
N GLY A 423 -0.92 -2.35 15.25
CA GLY A 423 -1.23 -0.92 15.18
C GLY A 423 -2.12 -0.45 16.34
N PRO A 424 -2.35 0.88 16.43
CA PRO A 424 -3.20 1.47 17.47
C PRO A 424 -4.67 1.12 17.25
N ALA A 425 -5.44 0.99 18.33
CA ALA A 425 -6.87 0.64 18.27
C ALA A 425 -7.72 1.60 17.40
N ARG A 426 -7.32 2.88 17.32
CA ARG A 426 -7.99 3.87 16.47
C ARG A 426 -7.77 3.62 14.97
N ASN A 427 -6.56 3.23 14.59
CA ASN A 427 -6.12 3.06 13.21
C ASN A 427 -5.36 1.73 13.11
N PRO A 428 -6.06 0.58 13.22
CA PRO A 428 -5.43 -0.72 13.14
C PRO A 428 -4.85 -0.91 11.74
N GLU A 429 -3.63 -1.40 11.68
CA GLU A 429 -2.89 -1.51 10.42
C GLU A 429 -3.15 -2.84 9.74
N ARG A 430 -3.27 -3.91 10.54
CA ARG A 430 -3.59 -5.24 10.09
C ARG A 430 -4.06 -6.14 11.22
N VAL A 431 -4.73 -7.21 10.86
CA VAL A 431 -5.00 -8.35 11.73
C VAL A 431 -4.36 -9.57 11.10
N TRP A 432 -3.62 -10.36 11.88
CA TRP A 432 -3.02 -11.59 11.41
C TRP A 432 -3.34 -12.78 12.32
N TRP A 433 -3.31 -13.98 11.75
CA TRP A 433 -3.53 -15.24 12.46
C TRP A 433 -2.77 -16.38 11.77
N ARG A 434 -2.81 -17.56 12.40
CA ARG A 434 -2.25 -18.80 11.85
C ARG A 434 -3.33 -19.84 11.71
N ASP A 435 -3.25 -20.60 10.63
CA ASP A 435 -4.15 -21.72 10.39
C ASP A 435 -3.52 -22.70 9.39
N GLY A 436 -3.68 -24.00 9.61
CA GLY A 436 -3.19 -25.03 8.68
C GLY A 436 -1.69 -24.94 8.30
N GLY A 437 -0.83 -24.41 9.18
CA GLY A 437 0.60 -24.19 8.88
C GLY A 437 0.88 -22.96 7.99
N LEU A 438 -0.13 -22.19 7.66
CA LEU A 438 -0.03 -20.92 6.94
C LEU A 438 -0.16 -19.74 7.90
N VAL A 439 0.37 -18.60 7.48
CA VAL A 439 0.14 -17.31 8.13
C VAL A 439 -0.75 -16.49 7.22
N TYR A 440 -1.75 -15.84 7.83
CA TYR A 440 -2.71 -14.99 7.15
C TYR A 440 -2.69 -13.60 7.74
N TRP A 441 -2.97 -12.60 6.93
CA TRP A 441 -3.30 -11.28 7.43
C TRP A 441 -4.22 -10.51 6.50
N VAL A 442 -5.05 -9.66 7.10
CA VAL A 442 -5.79 -8.61 6.41
C VAL A 442 -5.08 -7.30 6.69
N THR A 443 -4.61 -6.63 5.64
CA THR A 443 -3.94 -5.33 5.71
C THR A 443 -4.92 -4.22 5.37
N ASN A 444 -4.94 -3.20 6.23
CA ASN A 444 -5.78 -2.02 6.04
C ASN A 444 -5.29 -1.17 4.86
N THR A 445 -6.10 -0.20 4.44
CA THR A 445 -5.72 0.77 3.41
C THR A 445 -4.67 1.74 3.93
N LEU A 446 -4.04 2.50 3.02
CA LEU A 446 -3.11 3.56 3.39
C LEU A 446 -3.76 4.63 4.29
N ALA A 447 -5.06 4.90 4.12
CA ALA A 447 -5.86 5.80 4.97
C ALA A 447 -6.32 5.18 6.29
N SER A 448 -6.06 3.89 6.55
CA SER A 448 -6.74 3.12 7.61
C SER A 448 -8.27 3.16 7.47
N ALA A 449 -8.79 2.95 6.26
CA ALA A 449 -10.22 3.08 5.99
C ALA A 449 -11.06 1.97 6.64
N LEU A 450 -10.48 0.81 6.99
CA LEU A 450 -11.17 -0.25 7.75
C LEU A 450 -11.08 0.02 9.25
N THR A 451 -12.20 -0.14 9.96
CA THR A 451 -12.19 -0.20 11.43
C THR A 451 -11.56 -1.50 11.92
N GLU A 452 -11.30 -1.59 13.22
CA GLU A 452 -10.84 -2.83 13.84
C GLU A 452 -11.84 -3.97 13.67
N GLU A 453 -13.13 -3.67 13.85
CA GLU A 453 -14.21 -4.64 13.65
C GLU A 453 -14.30 -5.10 12.21
N GLU A 454 -14.16 -4.20 11.22
CA GLU A 454 -14.18 -4.61 9.82
C GLU A 454 -12.96 -5.49 9.49
N LEU A 455 -11.76 -5.19 10.03
CA LEU A 455 -10.59 -6.06 9.86
C LEU A 455 -10.80 -7.44 10.51
N LEU A 456 -11.32 -7.47 11.74
CA LEU A 456 -11.63 -8.70 12.45
C LEU A 456 -12.76 -9.47 11.76
N GLY A 457 -13.75 -8.80 11.19
CA GLY A 457 -14.86 -9.41 10.45
C GLY A 457 -14.37 -10.11 9.18
N ILE A 458 -13.49 -9.47 8.41
CA ILE A 458 -12.84 -10.13 7.26
C ILE A 458 -12.02 -11.33 7.75
N ALA A 459 -11.20 -11.16 8.80
CA ALA A 459 -10.32 -12.22 9.30
C ALA A 459 -11.09 -13.41 9.90
N ALA A 460 -12.16 -13.15 10.66
CA ALA A 460 -12.99 -14.16 11.30
C ALA A 460 -13.85 -14.92 10.29
N SER A 461 -14.34 -14.24 9.24
CA SER A 461 -15.08 -14.86 8.15
C SER A 461 -14.21 -15.70 7.19
N CYS A 462 -12.88 -15.67 7.34
CA CYS A 462 -11.96 -16.48 6.53
C CYS A 462 -12.01 -17.95 6.95
N HIS A 463 -12.55 -18.81 6.10
CA HIS A 463 -12.63 -20.24 6.32
C HIS A 463 -11.96 -20.99 5.17
N THR A 464 -11.16 -22.02 5.47
CA THR A 464 -10.78 -23.02 4.46
C THR A 464 -12.04 -23.83 4.19
N GLY A 465 -12.54 -23.79 2.95
CA GLY A 465 -13.89 -24.26 2.59
C GLY A 465 -14.33 -25.58 3.25
N ALA A 466 -15.61 -25.61 3.62
CA ALA A 466 -16.38 -26.83 3.79
C ALA A 466 -16.64 -27.50 2.44
#